data_AF-A0A6N2TW00-F1
#
_entry.id   AF-A0A6N2TW00-F1
#
_cell.length_a   1.000
_cell.length_b   1.000
_cell.length_c   1.000
_cell.angle_alpha   90.00
_cell.angle_beta   90.00
_cell.angle_gamma   90.00
#
_symmetry.space_group_name_H-M   'P 1'
#
loop_
_entity.id
_entity.type
_entity.pdbx_description
1 polymer ?
#
loop_
_entity_poly.entity_id
_entity_poly.type
_entity_poly.pdbx_seq_one_letter_code
_entity_poly.pdbx_strand_id
1 'polypeptide(L)'
;MKQNPCRYCALAYVHNGRNSPSWDDKCRECDNIKKHREYLQSQRKFIEGEPITTLEELLEQEWVMWYRNSKHIEAIKSVPIRTVLHWLEVGAFHKAIRKESEEN
;
A
#
# COMPACT_ATOMS: atom_id res chain seq x y z
N MET A 1 -11.08 1.65 -11.31
CA MET A 1 -11.02 0.84 -12.54
C MET A 1 -10.11 -0.36 -12.33
N LYS A 2 -10.58 -1.56 -12.68
CA LYS A 2 -9.81 -2.82 -12.57
C LYS A 2 -8.62 -2.90 -13.54
N GLN A 3 -8.73 -2.27 -14.71
CA GLN A 3 -7.69 -2.26 -15.74
C GLN A 3 -6.71 -1.09 -15.55
N ASN A 4 -5.45 -1.30 -15.96
CA ASN A 4 -4.42 -0.25 -15.98
C ASN A 4 -4.85 0.91 -16.90
N PRO A 5 -4.99 2.14 -16.39
CA PRO A 5 -5.46 3.30 -17.16
C PRO A 5 -4.49 3.72 -18.28
N CYS A 6 -3.22 3.34 -18.20
CA CYS A 6 -2.19 3.68 -19.18
C CYS A 6 -2.05 2.64 -20.30
N ARG A 7 -2.81 1.53 -20.26
CA ARG A 7 -2.66 0.40 -21.19
C ARG A 7 -2.79 0.79 -22.67
N TYR A 8 -3.65 1.74 -22.99
CA TYR A 8 -3.85 2.23 -24.36
C TYR A 8 -3.54 3.73 -24.49
N CYS A 9 -2.85 4.30 -23.51
CA CYS A 9 -2.50 5.71 -23.52
C CYS A 9 -1.27 5.93 -24.41
N ALA A 10 -1.39 6.78 -25.42
CA ALA A 10 -0.28 7.14 -26.31
C ALA A 10 0.87 7.86 -25.58
N LEU A 11 0.59 8.49 -24.44
CA LEU A 11 1.58 9.18 -23.60
C LEU A 11 2.18 8.27 -22.52
N ALA A 12 1.85 6.97 -22.50
CA ALA A 12 2.36 6.06 -21.49
C ALA A 12 3.86 5.78 -21.68
N TYR A 13 4.58 5.67 -20.57
CA TYR A 13 5.93 5.13 -20.57
C TYR A 13 5.85 3.60 -20.62
N VAL A 14 6.52 2.97 -21.60
CA VAL A 14 6.50 1.52 -21.79
C VAL A 14 7.86 0.94 -21.42
N HIS A 15 7.87 0.03 -20.44
CA HIS A 15 9.08 -0.69 -20.04
C HIS A 15 8.75 -2.17 -19.83
N ASN A 16 9.49 -3.06 -20.50
CA ASN A 16 9.26 -4.51 -20.49
C ASN A 16 7.80 -4.90 -20.77
N GLY A 17 7.17 -4.24 -21.74
CA GLY A 17 5.77 -4.49 -22.12
C GLY A 17 4.73 -3.99 -21.10
N ARG A 18 5.15 -3.26 -20.05
CA ARG A 18 4.25 -2.65 -19.06
C ARG A 18 4.11 -1.16 -19.32
N ASN A 19 2.87 -0.71 -19.47
CA ASN A 19 2.54 0.70 -19.62
C ASN A 19 2.37 1.36 -18.25
N SER A 20 3.08 2.44 -18.03
CA SER A 20 3.02 3.25 -16.82
C SER A 20 2.74 4.71 -17.17
N PRO A 21 2.31 5.54 -16.22
CA PRO A 21 2.31 6.98 -16.40
C PRO A 21 3.70 7.45 -16.84
N SER A 22 3.78 8.36 -17.80
CA SER A 22 5.06 9.01 -18.12
C SER A 22 5.40 10.08 -17.08
N TRP A 23 6.61 10.60 -17.18
CA TRP A 23 7.12 11.67 -16.34
C TRP A 23 6.61 13.07 -16.75
N ASP A 24 5.74 13.15 -17.76
CA ASP A 24 5.11 14.39 -18.22
C ASP A 24 4.09 14.88 -17.18
N ASP A 25 4.06 16.20 -16.92
CA ASP A 25 3.11 16.82 -15.99
C ASP A 25 1.64 16.51 -16.33
N LYS A 26 1.31 16.30 -17.61
CA LYS A 26 -0.03 15.85 -18.04
C LYS A 26 -0.43 14.51 -17.42
N CYS A 27 0.53 13.62 -17.19
CA CYS A 27 0.27 12.35 -16.50
C CYS A 27 0.04 12.55 -15.00
N ARG A 28 0.62 13.59 -14.38
CA ARG A 28 0.41 13.91 -12.97
C ARG A 28 -1.03 14.38 -12.71
N GLU A 29 -1.60 15.11 -13.65
CA GLU A 29 -2.96 15.66 -13.56
C GLU A 29 -4.03 14.74 -14.16
N CYS A 30 -3.65 13.63 -14.78
CA CYS A 30 -4.56 12.71 -15.46
C CYS A 30 -5.63 12.10 -14.54
N ASP A 31 -6.90 12.37 -14.84
CA ASP A 31 -8.04 11.89 -14.05
C ASP A 31 -8.20 10.37 -14.05
N ASN A 32 -7.79 9.68 -15.13
CA ASN A 32 -7.83 8.22 -15.19
C ASN A 32 -6.87 7.59 -14.18
N ILE A 33 -5.71 8.20 -13.95
CA ILE A 33 -4.75 7.75 -12.93
C ILE A 33 -5.31 8.01 -11.54
N LYS A 34 -5.89 9.19 -11.29
CA LYS A 34 -6.54 9.53 -10.01
C LYS A 34 -7.64 8.53 -9.66
N LYS A 35 -8.61 8.32 -10.56
CA LYS A 35 -9.70 7.35 -10.41
C LYS A 35 -9.21 5.91 -10.25
N HIS A 36 -8.10 5.55 -10.88
CA HIS A 36 -7.50 4.23 -10.70
C HIS A 36 -6.88 4.07 -9.30
N ARG A 37 -6.17 5.09 -8.79
CA ARG A 37 -5.63 5.08 -7.42
C ARG A 37 -6.74 5.01 -6.36
N GLU A 38 -7.79 5.79 -6.52
CA GLU A 38 -8.98 5.76 -5.65
C GLU A 38 -9.64 4.38 -5.65
N TYR A 39 -9.80 3.77 -6.82
CA TYR A 39 -10.29 2.39 -6.92
C TYR A 39 -9.37 1.40 -6.22
N LEU A 40 -8.06 1.45 -6.45
CA LEU A 40 -7.14 0.54 -5.76
C LEU A 40 -7.24 0.70 -4.25
N GLN A 41 -7.41 1.93 -3.74
CA GLN A 41 -7.60 2.22 -2.33
C GLN A 41 -8.95 1.68 -1.80
N SER A 42 -10.03 1.78 -2.59
CA SER A 42 -11.34 1.24 -2.20
C SER A 42 -11.31 -0.29 -2.08
N GLN A 43 -10.57 -0.96 -2.96
CA GLN A 43 -10.39 -2.41 -2.97
C GLN A 43 -9.45 -2.96 -1.88
N ARG A 44 -8.72 -2.10 -1.14
CA ARG A 44 -7.86 -2.56 -0.04
C ARG A 44 -8.71 -3.18 1.07
N LYS A 45 -8.33 -4.38 1.50
CA LYS A 45 -8.96 -5.13 2.59
C LYS A 45 -8.73 -4.52 3.98
N PHE A 46 -7.64 -3.78 4.14
CA PHE A 46 -7.24 -3.19 5.42
C PHE A 46 -7.17 -1.67 5.32
N ILE A 47 -7.50 -1.00 6.42
CA ILE A 47 -7.29 0.42 6.67
C ILE A 47 -6.30 0.61 7.83
N GLU A 48 -5.73 1.81 7.89
CA GLU A 48 -4.79 2.22 8.93
C GLU A 48 -5.55 2.51 10.23
N GLY A 49 -5.18 1.81 11.29
CA GLY A 49 -5.68 2.03 12.65
C GLY A 49 -4.68 2.78 13.52
N GLU A 50 -4.74 2.52 14.83
CA GLU A 50 -3.85 3.15 15.81
C GLU A 50 -2.37 2.81 15.56
N PRO A 51 -1.44 3.73 15.83
CA PRO A 51 -0.01 3.47 15.78
C PRO A 51 0.39 2.31 16.70
N ILE A 52 1.35 1.50 16.25
CA ILE A 52 1.99 0.47 17.07
C ILE A 52 3.33 1.00 17.52
N THR A 53 3.57 0.99 18.83
CA THR A 53 4.75 1.64 19.42
C THR A 53 5.73 0.68 20.06
N THR A 54 5.31 -0.56 20.34
CA THR A 54 6.15 -1.58 20.97
C THR A 54 6.34 -2.80 20.07
N LEU A 55 7.42 -3.55 20.32
CA LEU A 55 7.70 -4.78 19.59
C LEU A 55 6.70 -5.87 19.97
N GLU A 56 6.33 -5.95 21.23
CA GLU A 56 5.35 -6.91 21.75
C GLU A 56 3.99 -6.72 21.06
N GLU A 57 3.49 -5.48 21.05
CA GLU A 57 2.22 -5.14 20.39
C GLU A 57 2.27 -5.46 18.90
N LEU A 58 3.42 -5.20 18.25
CA LEU A 58 3.63 -5.52 16.84
C LEU A 58 3.53 -7.02 16.57
N LEU A 59 4.14 -7.85 17.42
CA LEU A 59 4.22 -9.30 17.25
C LEU A 59 2.89 -10.03 17.54
N GLU A 60 2.00 -9.41 18.31
CA GLU A 60 0.62 -9.90 18.55
C GLU A 60 -0.27 -9.80 17.30
N GLN A 61 0.08 -8.94 16.34
CA GLN A 61 -0.74 -8.75 15.14
C GLN A 61 -0.50 -9.87 14.11
N GLU A 62 -1.56 -10.30 13.42
CA GLU A 62 -1.43 -11.15 12.21
C GLU A 62 -1.10 -10.29 10.97
N TRP A 63 -1.78 -9.14 10.86
CA TRP A 63 -1.61 -8.16 9.79
C TRP A 63 -1.30 -6.79 10.37
N VAL A 64 -0.39 -6.07 9.73
CA VAL A 64 0.04 -4.72 10.12
C VAL A 64 0.02 -3.78 8.93
N MET A 65 -0.15 -2.50 9.19
CA MET A 65 0.03 -1.45 8.20
C MET A 65 1.45 -0.92 8.32
N TRP A 66 2.28 -1.22 7.32
CA TRP A 66 3.66 -0.74 7.21
C TRP A 66 3.76 0.31 6.10
N TYR A 67 4.07 1.56 6.47
CA TYR A 67 4.01 2.72 5.56
C TYR A 67 2.75 2.73 4.69
N ARG A 68 1.57 2.63 5.33
CA ARG A 68 0.24 2.61 4.68
C ARG A 68 -0.03 1.41 3.76
N ASN A 69 0.79 0.37 3.81
CA ASN A 69 0.56 -0.88 3.06
C ASN A 69 0.38 -2.05 4.03
N SER A 70 -0.65 -2.87 3.80
CA SER A 70 -0.89 -4.05 4.61
C SER A 70 0.19 -5.11 4.35
N LYS A 71 0.78 -5.64 5.42
CA LYS A 71 1.75 -6.75 5.40
C LYS A 71 1.35 -7.77 6.45
N HIS A 72 1.56 -9.05 6.13
CA HIS A 72 1.47 -10.10 7.13
C HIS A 72 2.69 -10.03 8.07
N ILE A 73 2.49 -10.32 9.35
CA ILE A 73 3.54 -10.17 10.36
C ILE A 73 4.79 -11.01 10.07
N GLU A 74 4.64 -12.18 9.45
CA GLU A 74 5.76 -13.05 9.06
C GLU A 74 6.76 -12.35 8.13
N ALA A 75 6.30 -11.45 7.25
CA ALA A 75 7.20 -10.65 6.42
C ALA A 75 8.07 -9.74 7.30
N ILE A 76 7.51 -9.17 8.37
CA ILE A 76 8.24 -8.30 9.31
C ILE A 76 9.18 -9.13 10.20
N LYS A 77 8.77 -10.32 10.65
CA LYS A 77 9.61 -11.24 11.43
C LYS A 77 10.87 -11.69 10.66
N SER A 78 10.82 -11.74 9.33
CA SER A 78 11.98 -12.05 8.50
C SER A 78 13.00 -10.90 8.37
N VAL A 79 12.66 -9.69 8.83
CA VAL A 79 13.52 -8.52 8.76
C VAL A 79 14.49 -8.50 9.96
N PRO A 80 15.74 -8.04 9.80
CA PRO A 80 16.64 -7.83 10.93
C PRO A 80 16.01 -6.96 12.03
N ILE A 81 16.10 -7.43 13.28
CA ILE A 81 15.44 -6.79 14.43
C ILE A 81 15.79 -5.31 14.59
N ARG A 82 17.04 -4.91 14.32
CA ARG A 82 17.47 -3.50 14.37
C ARG A 82 16.67 -2.60 13.44
N THR A 83 16.32 -3.11 12.26
CA THR A 83 15.51 -2.37 11.29
C THR A 83 14.07 -2.25 11.76
N VAL A 84 13.51 -3.31 12.35
CA VAL A 84 12.16 -3.30 12.91
C VAL A 84 12.05 -2.31 14.06
N LEU A 85 13.03 -2.28 14.97
CA LEU A 85 13.09 -1.32 16.07
C LEU A 85 13.17 0.12 15.55
N HIS A 86 14.02 0.38 14.56
CA HIS A 86 14.08 1.71 13.94
C HIS A 86 12.74 2.11 13.30
N TRP A 87 12.04 1.17 12.66
CA TRP A 87 10.72 1.43 12.09
C TRP A 87 9.64 1.72 13.13
N LEU A 88 9.72 1.08 14.31
CA LEU A 88 8.85 1.41 15.44
C LEU A 88 9.15 2.83 15.96
N GLU A 89 10.42 3.21 16.10
CA GLU A 89 10.82 4.55 16.55
C GLU A 89 10.30 5.67 15.64
N VAL A 90 10.30 5.45 14.32
CA VAL A 90 9.80 6.45 13.35
C VAL A 90 8.29 6.35 13.09
N GLY A 91 7.56 5.49 13.80
CA GLY A 91 6.11 5.33 13.68
C GLY A 91 5.66 4.72 12.35
N ALA A 92 6.46 3.81 11.76
CA ALA A 92 6.16 3.20 10.48
C ALA A 92 5.03 2.15 10.52
N PHE A 93 4.65 1.70 11.71
CA PHE A 93 3.67 0.63 11.94
C PHE A 93 2.38 1.15 12.57
N HIS A 94 1.26 0.69 12.04
CA HIS A 94 -0.08 0.89 12.59
C HIS A 94 -0.85 -0.42 12.56
N LYS A 95 -1.88 -0.54 13.40
CA LYS A 95 -2.80 -1.69 13.39
C LYS A 95 -3.50 -1.77 12.04
N ALA A 96 -3.65 -2.99 11.51
CA ALA A 96 -4.43 -3.22 10.30
C ALA A 96 -5.88 -3.51 10.66
N ILE A 97 -6.78 -2.56 10.40
CA ILE A 97 -8.21 -2.75 10.62
C ILE A 97 -8.80 -3.33 9.34
N ARG A 98 -9.40 -4.52 9.40
CA ARG A 98 -10.06 -5.13 8.24
C ARG A 98 -11.35 -4.37 7.93
N LYS A 99 -11.58 -3.98 6.68
CA LYS A 99 -12.88 -3.43 6.25
C LYS A 99 -13.91 -4.54 6.33
N GLU A 100 -15.04 -4.28 6.97
CA GLU A 100 -16.17 -5.23 7.11
C GLU A 100 -16.89 -5.54 5.78
N SER A 101 -16.51 -4.91 4.67
CA SER A 101 -17.12 -5.14 3.37
C SER A 101 -16.46 -6.33 2.64
N GLU A 102 -16.90 -7.55 2.97
CA GLU A 102 -17.13 -8.70 2.08
C GLU A 102 -17.35 -9.97 2.94
N GLU A 103 -18.45 -10.01 3.70
CA GLU A 103 -19.25 -11.23 3.77
C GLU A 103 -20.18 -11.20 2.56
N ASN A 104 -19.86 -12.03 1.56
CA ASN A 104 -20.78 -12.55 0.55
C ASN A 104 -20.26 -13.94 0.17
#